data_AF-A0AA36E6M2-F1
#
_entry.id   AF-A0AA36E6M2-F1
#
_cell.length_a   1.000
_cell.length_b   1.000
_cell.length_c   1.000
_cell.angle_alpha   90.00
_cell.angle_beta   90.00
_cell.angle_gamma   90.00
#
_symmetry.space_group_name_H-M   'P 1'
#
loop_
_entity.id
_entity.type
_entity.pdbx_description
1 polymer ?
#
loop_
_entity_poly.entity_id
_entity_poly.type
_entity_poly.pdbx_seq_one_letter_code
_entity_poly.pdbx_strand_id
1 'polypeptide(L)'
;MVDNWVDNNEATQFDDDEVFVDNTQQEINEEPTQKRKRVGKTRSDCWKSFEKIFNDGVRHGKCKWCERALKADGNNTGTSSLNKHTKNCKKNPENLKNQQTLQFKKEPTGEGSVSTWKHDDKRIKKAMLNLFVVGGLPFKFVENEAFIEYTNALNGKVIVPCRTTISKKVSLYYQEERNKLVTFLCNPLNTIHLTTDCWTSPSKRVHYIVITAHFIDDNWEMHKRIINFKELDSQRGEDIGKEVLKCIQGWGIKNVMTCTVDNASSNDKAIEFLKNKLPNLYNEGKHFHIRCMAHIINLIVRDGMNKNDESVKCLQDAVRYIRKSTQRIALFKKCMKAVGVESTKFLCNDCPTRWNSTYDLLKIAVDLEKAFYEYEMEVHCLAIVIDFGNT
;
A
#
# COMPACT_ATOMS: atom_id res chain seq x y z
N MET A 1 -24.60 7.93 -0.81
CA MET A 1 -24.15 8.78 -1.93
C MET A 1 -23.82 7.83 -3.06
N VAL A 2 -24.59 7.96 -4.14
CA VAL A 2 -24.67 7.03 -5.26
C VAL A 2 -23.63 7.46 -6.28
N ASP A 3 -22.56 6.68 -6.47
CA ASP A 3 -21.59 6.95 -7.53
C ASP A 3 -21.89 6.07 -8.74
N ASN A 4 -22.57 6.68 -9.71
CA ASN A 4 -22.74 6.18 -11.06
C ASN A 4 -21.38 6.15 -11.78
N TRP A 5 -20.92 4.96 -12.16
CA TRP A 5 -19.82 4.81 -13.10
C TRP A 5 -20.34 5.06 -14.52
N VAL A 6 -20.00 6.21 -15.07
CA VAL A 6 -20.13 6.53 -16.50
C VAL A 6 -18.72 6.66 -17.05
N ASP A 7 -18.42 5.86 -18.08
CA ASP A 7 -17.23 6.00 -18.93
C ASP A 7 -17.23 7.40 -19.56
N ASN A 8 -16.20 8.21 -19.26
CA ASN A 8 -15.86 9.37 -20.07
C ASN A 8 -14.35 9.34 -20.33
N ASN A 9 -14.00 8.78 -21.49
CA ASN A 9 -12.73 9.00 -22.16
C ASN A 9 -12.74 10.42 -22.75
N GLU A 10 -12.23 11.40 -22.03
CA GLU A 10 -11.74 12.65 -22.63
C GLU A 10 -10.40 13.03 -22.00
N ALA A 11 -9.38 13.05 -22.86
CA ALA A 11 -8.05 13.53 -22.53
C ALA A 11 -8.12 15.01 -22.15
N THR A 12 -7.75 15.34 -20.92
CA THR A 12 -7.59 16.72 -20.46
C THR A 12 -6.17 16.94 -19.97
N GLN A 13 -5.38 17.62 -20.80
CA GLN A 13 -4.19 18.35 -20.37
C GLN A 13 -4.61 19.46 -19.42
N PHE A 14 -3.89 19.64 -18.32
CA PHE A 14 -4.02 20.82 -17.48
C PHE A 14 -2.64 21.36 -17.15
N ASP A 15 -2.46 22.61 -17.55
CA ASP A 15 -1.32 23.49 -17.36
C ASP A 15 -1.12 23.91 -15.90
N ASP A 16 0.12 24.23 -15.59
CA ASP A 16 0.58 24.81 -14.33
C ASP A 16 0.19 26.30 -14.24
N ASP A 17 -0.63 26.67 -13.26
CA ASP A 17 -0.84 28.07 -12.85
C ASP A 17 -0.30 28.28 -11.43
N GLU A 18 0.84 28.99 -11.32
CA GLU A 18 1.28 29.63 -10.08
C GLU A 18 0.89 31.12 -10.06
N VAL A 19 0.48 31.52 -8.85
CA VAL A 19 -0.25 32.72 -8.48
C VAL A 19 0.62 33.99 -8.54
N PHE A 20 0.09 35.04 -9.17
CA PHE A 20 0.59 36.42 -9.13
C PHE A 20 0.37 37.06 -7.76
N VAL A 21 1.43 37.67 -7.20
CA VAL A 21 1.36 38.56 -6.02
C VAL A 21 1.36 40.00 -6.49
N ASP A 22 0.32 40.72 -6.04
CA ASP A 22 0.00 42.12 -6.26
C ASP A 22 1.08 43.05 -5.70
N ASN A 23 1.50 44.06 -6.47
CA ASN A 23 2.44 45.09 -6.01
C ASN A 23 1.92 46.46 -6.42
N THR A 24 1.44 47.18 -5.41
CA THR A 24 0.84 48.51 -5.47
C THR A 24 1.86 49.55 -5.90
N GLN A 25 1.50 50.36 -6.89
CA GLN A 25 2.28 51.49 -7.39
C GLN A 25 2.17 52.68 -6.41
N GLN A 26 3.32 53.25 -6.01
CA GLN A 26 3.39 54.62 -5.51
C GLN A 26 4.43 55.39 -6.34
N GLU A 27 3.91 56.34 -7.12
CA GLU A 27 4.65 57.37 -7.84
C GLU A 27 5.26 58.37 -6.86
N ILE A 28 6.55 58.68 -7.00
CA ILE A 28 7.14 59.91 -6.47
C ILE A 28 8.04 60.53 -7.54
N ASN A 29 7.74 61.82 -7.80
CA ASN A 29 8.29 62.74 -8.78
C ASN A 29 9.82 62.90 -8.77
N GLU A 30 10.38 63.07 -9.98
CA GLU A 30 11.72 63.59 -10.23
C GLU A 30 11.74 65.12 -10.19
N GLU A 31 12.78 65.70 -9.58
CA GLU A 31 13.31 67.02 -9.95
C GLU A 31 14.86 67.00 -9.96
N PRO A 32 15.52 67.91 -10.71
CA PRO A 32 16.76 67.58 -11.42
C PRO A 32 18.04 68.22 -10.86
N THR A 33 19.15 67.73 -11.42
CA THR A 33 20.50 68.35 -11.56
C THR A 33 21.62 67.90 -10.62
N GLN A 34 22.68 67.31 -11.20
CA GLN A 34 23.97 67.98 -11.45
C GLN A 34 24.99 67.00 -12.09
N LYS A 35 25.71 67.48 -13.11
CA LYS A 35 26.69 66.73 -13.90
C LYS A 35 27.88 66.26 -13.03
N ARG A 36 28.07 64.95 -12.88
CA ARG A 36 29.33 64.33 -12.41
C ARG A 36 30.00 63.50 -13.50
N LYS A 37 31.33 63.65 -13.61
CA LYS A 37 32.21 63.04 -14.61
C LYS A 37 31.95 61.54 -14.80
N ARG A 38 31.78 61.09 -16.05
CA ARG A 38 31.66 59.67 -16.42
C ARG A 38 32.96 58.94 -16.06
N VAL A 39 32.96 58.17 -14.97
CA VAL A 39 33.88 57.05 -14.79
C VAL A 39 33.38 55.94 -15.71
N GLY A 40 34.17 55.59 -16.72
CA GLY A 40 33.76 54.63 -17.75
C GLY A 40 33.31 53.30 -17.16
N LYS A 41 32.13 52.81 -17.56
CA LYS A 41 31.64 51.46 -17.28
C LYS A 41 32.71 50.45 -17.71
N THR A 42 33.26 49.68 -16.78
CA THR A 42 34.11 48.55 -17.16
C THR A 42 33.30 47.52 -17.92
N ARG A 43 33.80 47.10 -19.10
CA ARG A 43 33.10 46.22 -20.04
C ARG A 43 32.98 44.76 -19.60
N SER A 44 33.71 44.29 -18.58
CA SER A 44 33.79 42.87 -18.24
C SER A 44 33.10 42.52 -16.91
N ASP A 45 32.24 41.50 -16.95
CA ASP A 45 31.46 41.00 -15.81
C ASP A 45 32.30 40.47 -14.65
N CYS A 46 33.57 40.10 -14.89
CA CYS A 46 34.48 39.60 -13.87
C CYS A 46 34.64 40.56 -12.68
N TRP A 47 34.51 41.88 -12.90
CA TRP A 47 34.68 42.88 -11.85
C TRP A 47 33.56 42.89 -10.80
N LYS A 48 32.47 42.14 -11.00
CA LYS A 48 31.47 41.91 -9.94
C LYS A 48 32.09 41.10 -8.77
N SER A 49 32.99 40.19 -9.10
CA SER A 49 33.62 39.20 -8.20
C SER A 49 35.00 39.63 -7.64
N PHE A 50 35.55 40.74 -8.13
CA PHE A 50 36.90 41.21 -7.80
C PHE A 50 36.93 42.69 -7.46
N GLU A 51 37.79 43.08 -6.53
CA GLU A 51 38.11 44.46 -6.21
C GLU A 51 39.35 44.92 -7.01
N LYS A 52 39.34 46.15 -7.53
CA LYS A 52 40.44 46.71 -8.33
C LYS A 52 41.51 47.24 -7.38
N ILE A 53 42.72 46.69 -7.50
CA ILE A 53 43.91 47.15 -6.77
C ILE A 53 45.01 47.50 -7.77
N PHE A 54 45.82 48.50 -7.47
CA PHE A 54 46.98 48.88 -8.27
C PHE A 54 48.24 48.59 -7.45
N ASN A 55 49.01 47.61 -7.90
CA ASN A 55 50.33 47.30 -7.33
C ASN A 55 51.38 47.63 -8.39
N ASP A 56 52.35 48.46 -8.02
CA ASP A 56 53.48 48.87 -8.86
C ASP A 56 53.08 49.40 -10.24
N GLY A 57 52.02 50.24 -10.29
CA GLY A 57 51.51 50.81 -11.53
C GLY A 57 50.72 49.84 -12.43
N VAL A 58 50.64 48.55 -12.07
CA VAL A 58 49.93 47.51 -12.83
C VAL A 58 48.58 47.19 -12.18
N ARG A 59 47.51 47.19 -12.99
CA ARG A 59 46.16 46.86 -12.53
C ARG A 59 46.06 45.38 -12.15
N HIS A 60 45.60 45.10 -10.94
CA HIS A 60 45.28 43.77 -10.42
C HIS A 60 43.82 43.70 -9.97
N GLY A 61 43.24 42.51 -9.96
CA GLY A 61 41.97 42.21 -9.32
C GLY A 61 42.17 41.32 -8.10
N LYS A 62 41.78 41.77 -6.91
CA LYS A 62 41.73 40.99 -5.67
C LYS A 62 40.39 40.26 -5.59
N CYS A 63 40.41 38.93 -5.51
CA CYS A 63 39.17 38.14 -5.38
C CYS A 63 38.48 38.44 -4.04
N LYS A 64 37.18 38.71 -4.05
CA LYS A 64 36.42 39.00 -2.81
C LYS A 64 36.28 37.83 -1.85
N TRP A 65 36.51 36.59 -2.31
CA TRP A 65 36.27 35.37 -1.50
C TRP A 65 37.53 34.62 -1.07
N CYS A 66 38.55 34.58 -1.91
CA CYS A 66 39.83 33.93 -1.57
C CYS A 66 40.99 34.91 -1.41
N GLU A 67 40.72 36.21 -1.56
CA GLU A 67 41.67 37.31 -1.43
C GLU A 67 42.90 37.28 -2.35
N ARG A 68 42.95 36.32 -3.29
CA ARG A 68 44.04 36.20 -4.25
C ARG A 68 44.03 37.38 -5.22
N ALA A 69 45.16 38.07 -5.34
CA ALA A 69 45.39 39.12 -6.31
C ALA A 69 45.85 38.52 -7.66
N LEU A 70 45.18 38.89 -8.75
CA LEU A 70 45.52 38.45 -10.11
C LEU A 70 45.79 39.65 -11.01
N LYS A 71 46.84 39.60 -11.82
CA LYS A 71 47.15 40.64 -12.82
C LYS A 71 46.01 40.76 -13.84
N ALA A 72 45.62 42.00 -14.11
CA ALA A 72 44.48 42.39 -14.95
C ALA A 72 44.83 43.67 -15.74
N ASP A 73 45.95 43.67 -16.45
CA ASP A 73 46.43 44.82 -17.19
C ASP A 73 45.82 44.90 -18.60
N GLY A 74 45.31 46.08 -18.97
CA GLY A 74 44.63 46.31 -20.24
C GLY A 74 45.52 46.10 -21.47
N ASN A 75 46.85 46.21 -21.31
CA ASN A 75 47.81 46.14 -22.41
C ASN A 75 48.41 44.75 -22.62
N ASN A 76 48.46 43.88 -21.61
CA ASN A 76 49.21 42.61 -21.71
C ASN A 76 48.53 41.39 -21.07
N THR A 77 47.63 41.59 -20.09
CA THR A 77 46.90 40.50 -19.42
C THR A 77 45.45 40.90 -19.22
N GLY A 78 44.61 40.64 -20.23
CA GLY A 78 43.17 40.90 -20.17
C GLY A 78 42.46 40.14 -19.04
N THR A 79 41.14 40.30 -18.93
CA THR A 79 40.35 39.78 -17.79
C THR A 79 40.08 38.26 -17.78
N SER A 80 40.72 37.51 -18.68
CA SER A 80 40.54 36.06 -18.83
C SER A 80 41.02 35.26 -17.62
N SER A 81 42.10 35.70 -16.96
CA SER A 81 42.62 35.08 -15.72
C SER A 81 41.63 35.21 -14.57
N LEU A 82 40.97 36.36 -14.44
CA LEU A 82 39.94 36.64 -13.44
C LEU A 82 38.71 35.77 -13.68
N ASN A 83 38.25 35.67 -14.93
CA ASN A 83 37.11 34.81 -15.30
C ASN A 83 37.37 33.32 -15.01
N LYS A 84 38.56 32.81 -15.34
CA LYS A 84 38.96 31.43 -15.03
C LYS A 84 38.99 31.20 -13.52
N HIS A 85 39.49 32.17 -12.76
CA HIS A 85 39.52 32.08 -11.31
C HIS A 85 38.13 32.10 -10.67
N THR A 86 37.20 32.97 -11.10
CA THR A 86 35.82 32.99 -10.56
C THR A 86 35.16 31.62 -10.66
N LYS A 87 35.33 30.93 -11.80
CA LYS A 87 34.77 29.59 -12.04
C LYS A 87 35.39 28.52 -11.15
N ASN A 88 36.67 28.63 -10.81
CA ASN A 88 37.42 27.59 -10.08
C ASN A 88 37.77 27.96 -8.64
N CYS A 89 37.29 29.10 -8.13
CA CYS A 89 37.58 29.53 -6.76
C CYS A 89 36.85 28.62 -5.76
N LYS A 90 37.63 27.89 -4.95
CA LYS A 90 37.13 26.95 -3.93
C LYS A 90 36.32 27.62 -2.82
N LYS A 91 36.50 28.92 -2.62
CA LYS A 91 35.78 29.73 -1.61
C LYS A 91 34.62 30.53 -2.20
N ASN A 92 34.33 30.38 -3.49
CA ASN A 92 33.19 31.05 -4.13
C ASN A 92 31.87 30.36 -3.70
N PRO A 93 30.91 31.07 -3.08
CA PRO A 93 29.63 30.51 -2.64
C PRO A 93 28.83 29.80 -3.74
N GLU A 94 28.92 30.29 -4.98
CA GLU A 94 28.26 29.67 -6.15
C GLU A 94 28.81 28.27 -6.45
N ASN A 95 30.11 28.06 -6.24
CA ASN A 95 30.77 26.77 -6.49
C ASN A 95 30.54 25.78 -5.34
N LEU A 96 30.28 26.27 -4.12
CA LEU A 96 29.97 25.43 -2.95
C LEU A 96 28.55 24.85 -3.01
N LYS A 97 27.60 25.55 -3.63
CA LYS A 97 26.22 25.05 -3.85
C LYS A 97 26.15 23.77 -4.71
N ASN A 98 27.16 23.52 -5.55
CA ASN A 98 27.20 22.39 -6.48
C ASN A 98 27.99 21.18 -5.95
N GLN A 99 28.44 21.19 -4.68
CA GLN A 99 29.16 20.07 -4.10
C GLN A 99 28.20 18.90 -3.77
N GLN A 100 28.40 17.75 -4.39
CA GLN A 100 27.60 16.55 -4.13
C GLN A 100 28.11 15.81 -2.87
N THR A 101 27.19 15.38 -2.01
CA THR A 101 27.50 14.60 -0.81
C THR A 101 27.87 13.17 -1.19
N LEU A 102 29.02 12.68 -0.72
CA LEU A 102 29.46 11.30 -0.94
C LEU A 102 28.86 10.35 0.12
N GLN A 103 28.46 9.16 -0.28
CA GLN A 103 28.02 8.06 0.57
C GLN A 103 28.81 6.79 0.26
N PHE A 104 29.26 6.12 1.32
CA PHE A 104 29.88 4.80 1.23
C PHE A 104 28.77 3.74 1.19
N LYS A 105 28.67 3.02 0.08
CA LYS A 105 27.84 1.81 0.01
C LYS A 105 28.67 0.62 0.46
N LYS A 106 28.18 -0.11 1.46
CA LYS A 106 28.68 -1.45 1.76
C LYS A 106 28.05 -2.44 0.80
N GLU A 107 28.86 -3.04 -0.07
CA GLU A 107 28.44 -4.22 -0.83
C GLU A 107 28.55 -5.47 0.05
N PRO A 108 27.74 -6.52 -0.19
CA PRO A 108 27.77 -7.77 0.58
C PRO A 108 29.14 -8.47 0.60
N THR A 109 30.00 -8.17 -0.37
CA THR A 109 31.34 -8.75 -0.55
C THR A 109 32.46 -8.06 0.24
N GLY A 110 32.16 -7.00 1.00
CA GLY A 110 33.13 -6.32 1.87
C GLY A 110 33.96 -5.22 1.19
N GLU A 111 33.89 -5.07 -0.13
CA GLU A 111 34.45 -3.90 -0.83
C GLU A 111 33.44 -2.73 -0.77
N GLY A 112 33.86 -1.62 -0.16
CA GLY A 112 33.05 -0.41 -0.07
C GLY A 112 33.13 0.39 -1.36
N SER A 113 32.00 0.64 -2.02
CA SER A 113 31.95 1.54 -3.18
C SER A 113 31.57 2.96 -2.73
N VAL A 114 32.27 3.96 -3.26
CA VAL A 114 31.91 5.37 -3.04
C VAL A 114 30.89 5.76 -4.09
N SER A 115 29.70 6.17 -3.66
CA SER A 115 28.65 6.68 -4.55
C SER A 115 28.23 8.09 -4.13
N THR A 116 27.72 8.88 -5.07
CA THR A 116 27.16 10.19 -4.74
C THR A 116 25.72 10.04 -4.27
N TRP A 117 25.39 10.60 -3.11
CA TRP A 117 23.99 10.72 -2.69
C TRP A 117 23.35 11.84 -3.49
N LYS A 118 22.36 11.47 -4.31
CA LYS A 118 21.55 12.41 -5.08
C LYS A 118 20.12 12.34 -4.57
N HIS A 119 19.56 13.51 -4.27
CA HIS A 119 18.12 13.65 -4.05
C HIS A 119 17.37 13.22 -5.31
N ASP A 120 16.61 12.14 -5.22
CA ASP A 120 15.78 11.63 -6.31
C ASP A 120 14.32 11.60 -5.85
N ASP A 121 13.60 12.68 -6.16
CA ASP A 121 12.19 12.85 -5.84
C ASP A 121 11.31 11.75 -6.40
N LYS A 122 11.63 11.23 -7.59
CA LYS A 122 10.82 10.17 -8.23
C LYS A 122 10.97 8.87 -7.45
N ARG A 123 12.19 8.51 -7.08
CA ARG A 123 12.47 7.33 -6.27
C ARG A 123 11.83 7.43 -4.89
N ILE A 124 11.93 8.58 -4.22
CA ILE A 124 11.35 8.80 -2.88
C ILE A 124 9.81 8.68 -2.96
N LYS A 125 9.18 9.34 -3.93
CA LYS A 125 7.72 9.27 -4.13
C LYS A 125 7.26 7.83 -4.38
N LYS A 126 8.00 7.05 -5.20
CA LYS A 126 7.68 5.64 -5.45
C LYS A 126 7.88 4.76 -4.21
N ALA A 127 8.96 4.97 -3.46
CA ALA A 127 9.22 4.23 -2.22
C ALA A 127 8.14 4.49 -1.16
N MET A 128 7.72 5.75 -1.01
CA MET A 128 6.62 6.12 -0.13
C MET A 128 5.31 5.48 -0.59
N LEU A 129 5.00 5.48 -1.89
CA LEU A 129 3.81 4.81 -2.41
C LEU A 129 3.82 3.31 -2.09
N ASN A 130 4.96 2.65 -2.30
CA ASN A 130 5.14 1.24 -1.97
C ASN A 130 4.96 0.95 -0.47
N LEU A 131 5.36 1.87 0.41
CA LEU A 131 5.13 1.74 1.85
C LEU A 131 3.64 1.60 2.17
N PHE A 132 2.77 2.38 1.51
CA PHE A 132 1.33 2.27 1.70
C PHE A 132 0.74 1.01 1.05
N VAL A 133 1.16 0.70 -0.19
CA VAL A 133 0.60 -0.42 -0.95
C VAL A 133 1.04 -1.78 -0.39
N VAL A 134 2.34 -1.98 -0.20
CA VAL A 134 2.92 -3.24 0.31
C VAL A 134 2.75 -3.34 1.82
N GLY A 135 2.91 -2.23 2.54
CA GLY A 135 2.76 -2.19 3.99
C GLY A 135 1.31 -2.18 4.47
N GLY A 136 0.33 -2.02 3.57
CA GLY A 136 -1.10 -2.02 3.92
C GLY A 136 -1.47 -0.93 4.93
N LEU A 137 -0.78 0.21 4.90
CA LEU A 137 -0.94 1.25 5.92
C LEU A 137 -2.18 2.11 5.67
N PRO A 138 -2.89 2.54 6.74
CA PRO A 138 -3.95 3.54 6.61
C PRO A 138 -3.41 4.83 6.00
N PHE A 139 -4.14 5.47 5.07
CA PHE A 139 -3.68 6.72 4.44
C PHE A 139 -3.43 7.86 5.44
N LYS A 140 -4.12 7.86 6.59
CA LYS A 140 -3.90 8.82 7.67
C LYS A 140 -2.49 8.72 8.29
N PHE A 141 -1.79 7.59 8.12
CA PHE A 141 -0.43 7.39 8.63
C PHE A 141 0.55 8.45 8.10
N VAL A 142 0.34 8.95 6.88
CA VAL A 142 1.19 9.98 6.27
C VAL A 142 1.17 11.32 7.04
N GLU A 143 0.11 11.56 7.82
CA GLU A 143 -0.10 12.76 8.62
C GLU A 143 0.33 12.57 10.08
N ASN A 144 0.92 11.43 10.44
CA ASN A 144 1.41 11.18 11.79
C ASN A 144 2.66 12.03 12.08
N GLU A 145 2.65 12.79 13.17
CA GLU A 145 3.74 13.69 13.55
C GLU A 145 5.09 12.98 13.70
N ALA A 146 5.11 11.78 14.30
CA ALA A 146 6.34 11.00 14.45
C ALA A 146 6.87 10.50 13.10
N PHE A 147 5.98 10.17 12.15
CA PHE A 147 6.39 9.80 10.79
C PHE A 147 6.94 11.00 10.00
N ILE A 148 6.34 12.18 10.18
CA ILE A 148 6.82 13.42 9.56
C ILE A 148 8.21 13.77 10.10
N GLU A 149 8.39 13.75 11.43
CA GLU A 149 9.69 14.02 12.06
C GLU A 149 10.75 13.01 11.63
N TYR A 150 10.41 11.71 11.61
CA TYR A 150 11.29 10.67 11.09
C TYR A 150 11.72 10.94 9.63
N THR A 151 10.79 11.34 8.77
CA THR A 151 11.08 11.63 7.36
C THR A 151 11.95 12.88 7.21
N ASN A 152 11.68 13.93 7.99
CA ASN A 152 12.47 15.16 8.01
C ASN A 152 13.90 14.91 8.50
N ALA A 153 14.08 14.08 9.53
CA ALA A 153 15.38 13.70 10.06
C ALA A 153 16.21 12.88 9.05
N LEU A 154 15.56 12.04 8.23
CA LEU A 154 16.24 11.32 7.15
C LEU A 154 16.60 12.24 5.98
N ASN A 155 15.69 13.13 5.58
CA ASN A 155 15.89 14.05 4.49
C ASN A 155 14.92 15.25 4.58
N GLY A 156 15.42 16.37 5.10
CA GLY A 156 14.64 17.60 5.27
C GLY A 156 14.18 18.29 3.97
N LYS A 157 14.49 17.74 2.79
CA LYS A 157 13.97 18.23 1.49
C LYS A 157 12.67 17.54 1.08
N VAL A 158 12.26 16.45 1.74
CA VAL A 158 11.06 15.70 1.37
C VAL A 158 9.82 16.40 1.91
N ILE A 159 8.95 16.83 1.00
CA ILE A 159 7.63 17.32 1.36
C ILE A 159 6.68 16.12 1.43
N VAL A 160 6.21 15.82 2.64
CA VAL A 160 5.27 14.73 2.89
C VAL A 160 3.88 15.15 2.39
N PRO A 161 3.25 14.37 1.49
CA PRO A 161 1.92 14.69 0.96
C PRO A 161 0.81 14.37 1.97
N CYS A 162 -0.33 15.03 1.85
CA CYS A 162 -1.52 14.72 2.65
C CYS A 162 -2.18 13.38 2.24
N ARG A 163 -3.07 12.87 3.10
CA ARG A 163 -3.76 11.58 2.91
C ARG A 163 -4.53 11.48 1.59
N THR A 164 -5.13 12.58 1.13
CA THR A 164 -5.92 12.62 -0.12
C THR A 164 -5.03 12.49 -1.34
N THR A 165 -3.85 13.12 -1.30
CA THR A 165 -2.83 13.01 -2.35
C THR A 165 -2.29 11.58 -2.44
N ILE A 166 -1.99 10.93 -1.31
CA ILE A 166 -1.59 9.52 -1.30
C ILE A 166 -2.69 8.63 -1.88
N SER A 167 -3.94 8.80 -1.42
CA SER A 167 -5.08 8.03 -1.92
C SER A 167 -5.22 8.15 -3.45
N LYS A 168 -5.20 9.37 -3.99
CA LYS A 168 -5.24 9.61 -5.44
C LYS A 168 -4.10 8.92 -6.18
N LYS A 169 -2.87 8.99 -5.65
CA LYS A 169 -1.69 8.34 -6.25
C LYS A 169 -1.79 6.82 -6.21
N VAL A 170 -2.33 6.24 -5.15
CA VAL A 170 -2.57 4.78 -5.07
C VAL A 170 -3.62 4.37 -6.09
N SER A 171 -4.70 5.15 -6.26
CA SER A 171 -5.70 4.88 -7.29
C SER A 171 -5.14 4.95 -8.71
N LEU A 172 -4.30 5.95 -9.01
CA LEU A 172 -3.62 6.05 -10.31
C LEU A 172 -2.69 4.86 -10.55
N TYR A 173 -1.88 4.51 -9.54
CA TYR A 173 -1.00 3.35 -9.62
C TYR A 173 -1.78 2.05 -9.85
N TYR A 174 -2.94 1.88 -9.19
CA TYR A 174 -3.83 0.77 -9.47
C TYR A 174 -4.33 0.76 -10.92
N GLN A 175 -4.72 1.92 -11.47
CA GLN A 175 -5.16 2.00 -12.86
C GLN A 175 -4.05 1.62 -13.85
N GLU A 176 -2.82 2.10 -13.61
CA GLU A 176 -1.65 1.74 -14.42
C GLU A 176 -1.38 0.22 -14.39
N GLU A 177 -1.35 -0.38 -13.20
CA GLU A 177 -1.13 -1.83 -13.06
C GLU A 177 -2.30 -2.65 -13.60
N ARG A 178 -3.54 -2.17 -13.43
CA ARG A 178 -4.74 -2.76 -14.02
C ARG A 178 -4.65 -2.78 -15.53
N ASN A 179 -4.23 -1.69 -16.17
CA ASN A 179 -4.15 -1.60 -17.63
C ASN A 179 -3.15 -2.63 -18.19
N LYS A 180 -2.00 -2.81 -17.53
CA LYS A 180 -1.04 -3.87 -17.88
C LYS A 180 -1.67 -5.26 -17.78
N LEU A 181 -2.42 -5.52 -16.71
CA LEU A 181 -3.10 -6.80 -16.51
C LEU A 181 -4.23 -7.02 -17.53
N VAL A 182 -4.98 -5.98 -17.89
CA VAL A 182 -6.01 -6.04 -18.94
C VAL A 182 -5.40 -6.46 -20.28
N THR A 183 -4.24 -5.92 -20.65
CA THR A 183 -3.53 -6.34 -21.88
C THR A 183 -3.29 -7.84 -21.92
N PHE A 184 -2.92 -8.45 -20.79
CA PHE A 184 -2.74 -9.89 -20.68
C PHE A 184 -4.08 -10.64 -20.69
N LEU A 185 -5.04 -10.22 -19.86
CA LEU A 185 -6.32 -10.93 -19.68
C LEU A 185 -7.24 -10.89 -20.90
N CYS A 186 -7.14 -9.84 -21.74
CA CYS A 186 -7.92 -9.70 -22.97
C CYS A 186 -7.44 -10.60 -24.11
N ASN A 187 -6.22 -11.14 -24.03
CA ASN A 187 -5.68 -11.98 -25.09
C ASN A 187 -6.49 -13.30 -25.17
N PRO A 188 -7.11 -13.61 -26.33
CA PRO A 188 -7.94 -14.82 -26.47
C PRO A 188 -7.13 -16.13 -26.35
N LEU A 189 -5.81 -16.08 -26.53
CA LEU A 189 -4.94 -17.24 -26.34
C LEU A 189 -4.72 -17.59 -24.87
N ASN A 190 -4.89 -16.60 -23.98
CA ASN A 190 -4.70 -16.79 -22.55
C ASN A 190 -5.91 -17.48 -21.93
N THR A 191 -5.66 -18.54 -21.18
CA THR A 191 -6.69 -19.31 -20.50
C THR A 191 -6.81 -18.85 -19.05
N ILE A 192 -7.99 -18.40 -18.66
CA ILE A 192 -8.23 -17.86 -17.32
C ILE A 192 -9.14 -18.79 -16.51
N HIS A 193 -8.77 -19.04 -15.26
CA HIS A 193 -9.58 -19.75 -14.28
C HIS A 193 -10.04 -18.77 -13.21
N LEU A 194 -11.31 -18.86 -12.81
CA LEU A 194 -11.89 -17.97 -11.81
C LEU A 194 -12.10 -18.73 -10.50
N THR A 195 -11.92 -18.04 -9.38
CA THR A 195 -12.50 -18.45 -8.10
C THR A 195 -13.38 -17.32 -7.59
N THR A 196 -14.59 -17.64 -7.13
CA THR A 196 -15.47 -16.65 -6.48
C THR A 196 -15.74 -17.07 -5.05
N ASP A 197 -15.68 -16.11 -4.14
CA ASP A 197 -16.08 -16.30 -2.75
C ASP A 197 -17.09 -15.22 -2.37
N CYS A 198 -18.17 -15.66 -1.72
CA CYS A 198 -19.31 -14.84 -1.34
C CYS A 198 -19.55 -15.00 0.15
N TRP A 199 -19.54 -13.89 0.90
CA TRP A 199 -19.82 -13.93 2.33
C TRP A 199 -20.65 -12.73 2.77
N THR A 200 -21.31 -12.89 3.90
CA THR A 200 -22.03 -11.80 4.59
C THR A 200 -21.15 -11.28 5.70
N SER A 201 -20.84 -9.98 5.69
CA SER A 201 -20.16 -9.31 6.79
C SER A 201 -21.06 -9.29 8.03
N PRO A 202 -20.65 -9.88 9.16
CA PRO A 202 -21.49 -9.91 10.37
C PRO A 202 -21.72 -8.51 10.97
N SER A 203 -20.75 -7.61 10.81
CA SER A 203 -20.78 -6.27 11.42
C SER A 203 -21.65 -5.29 10.66
N LYS A 204 -21.63 -5.36 9.32
CA LYS A 204 -22.38 -4.43 8.45
C LYS A 204 -23.66 -5.04 7.87
N ARG A 205 -23.83 -6.36 7.97
CA ARG A 205 -24.90 -7.13 7.30
C ARG A 205 -24.94 -6.90 5.79
N VAL A 206 -23.76 -6.75 5.21
CA VAL A 206 -23.53 -6.51 3.78
C VAL A 206 -22.98 -7.78 3.14
N HIS A 207 -23.45 -8.11 1.94
CA HIS A 207 -22.92 -9.23 1.17
C HIS A 207 -21.75 -8.75 0.31
N TYR A 208 -20.66 -9.50 0.30
CA TYR A 208 -19.51 -9.24 -0.54
C TYR A 208 -19.27 -10.41 -1.48
N ILE A 209 -18.77 -10.08 -2.66
CA ILE A 209 -18.17 -11.02 -3.59
C ILE A 209 -16.73 -10.61 -3.86
N VAL A 210 -15.83 -11.59 -3.86
CA VAL A 210 -14.50 -11.45 -4.44
C VAL A 210 -14.37 -12.37 -5.63
N ILE A 211 -13.83 -11.86 -6.72
CA ILE A 211 -13.54 -12.62 -7.93
C ILE A 211 -12.03 -12.56 -8.12
N THR A 212 -11.42 -13.73 -8.18
CA THR A 212 -9.98 -13.87 -8.40
C THR A 212 -9.75 -14.61 -9.71
N ALA A 213 -8.89 -14.04 -10.56
CA ALA A 213 -8.38 -14.68 -11.76
C ALA A 213 -7.08 -15.42 -11.44
N HIS A 214 -6.97 -16.62 -12.00
CA HIS A 214 -5.81 -17.49 -11.94
C HIS A 214 -5.40 -17.83 -13.38
N PHE A 215 -4.12 -17.71 -13.67
CA PHE A 215 -3.56 -17.97 -14.99
C PHE A 215 -2.07 -18.30 -14.88
N ILE A 216 -1.51 -18.86 -15.95
CA ILE A 216 -0.08 -19.15 -16.09
C ILE A 216 0.45 -18.25 -17.20
N ASP A 217 1.59 -17.61 -17.00
CA ASP A 217 2.23 -16.77 -18.01
C ASP A 217 3.16 -17.57 -18.94
N ASP A 218 3.79 -16.88 -19.90
CA ASP A 218 4.72 -17.50 -20.86
C ASP A 218 5.99 -18.06 -20.21
N ASN A 219 6.30 -17.64 -18.97
CA ASN A 219 7.42 -18.13 -18.18
C ASN A 219 7.03 -19.33 -17.29
N TRP A 220 5.83 -19.87 -17.46
CA TRP A 220 5.27 -20.94 -16.61
C TRP A 220 5.09 -20.54 -15.14
N GLU A 221 4.96 -19.25 -14.85
CA GLU A 221 4.66 -18.77 -13.52
C GLU A 221 3.15 -18.70 -13.28
N MET A 222 2.71 -19.32 -12.19
CA MET A 222 1.31 -19.23 -11.76
C MET A 222 1.05 -17.87 -11.13
N HIS A 223 0.05 -17.16 -11.63
CA HIS A 223 -0.41 -15.89 -11.09
C HIS A 223 -1.82 -16.00 -10.54
N LYS A 224 -2.03 -15.31 -9.41
CA LYS A 224 -3.32 -15.09 -8.76
C LYS A 224 -3.55 -13.60 -8.62
N ARG A 225 -4.66 -13.07 -9.14
CA ARG A 225 -5.01 -11.64 -9.09
C ARG A 225 -6.47 -11.46 -8.71
N ILE A 226 -6.73 -10.66 -7.67
CA ILE A 226 -8.10 -10.23 -7.36
C ILE A 226 -8.49 -9.21 -8.41
N ILE A 227 -9.52 -9.52 -9.19
CA ILE A 227 -9.99 -8.68 -10.30
C ILE A 227 -11.29 -7.95 -9.96
N ASN A 228 -11.99 -8.40 -8.92
CA ASN A 228 -13.14 -7.69 -8.40
C ASN A 228 -13.33 -7.97 -6.91
N PHE A 229 -13.69 -6.93 -6.16
CA PHE A 229 -14.13 -7.02 -4.78
C PHE A 229 -15.26 -6.01 -4.62
N LYS A 230 -16.48 -6.48 -4.45
CA LYS A 230 -17.68 -5.63 -4.52
C LYS A 230 -18.73 -6.08 -3.52
N GLU A 231 -19.51 -5.12 -3.05
CA GLU A 231 -20.77 -5.35 -2.36
C GLU A 231 -21.85 -5.86 -3.33
N LEU A 232 -22.65 -6.82 -2.86
CA LEU A 232 -23.79 -7.38 -3.57
C LEU A 232 -25.09 -6.98 -2.89
N ASP A 233 -26.05 -6.52 -3.69
CA ASP A 233 -27.40 -6.18 -3.21
C ASP A 233 -28.25 -7.45 -2.98
N SER A 234 -27.88 -8.57 -3.59
CA SER A 234 -28.65 -9.82 -3.60
C SER A 234 -27.74 -11.04 -3.57
N GLN A 235 -28.15 -12.08 -2.85
CA GLN A 235 -27.48 -13.39 -2.80
C GLN A 235 -28.10 -14.41 -3.77
N ARG A 236 -29.05 -14.00 -4.62
CA ARG A 236 -29.64 -14.90 -5.61
C ARG A 236 -28.57 -15.31 -6.62
N GLY A 237 -28.53 -16.60 -6.96
CA GLY A 237 -27.54 -17.14 -7.88
C GLY A 237 -27.43 -16.41 -9.22
N GLU A 238 -28.57 -16.03 -9.81
CA GLU A 238 -28.55 -15.24 -11.05
C GLU A 238 -27.87 -13.88 -10.89
N ASP A 239 -28.04 -13.20 -9.75
CA ASP A 239 -27.44 -11.89 -9.52
C ASP A 239 -25.92 -12.02 -9.30
N ILE A 240 -25.51 -13.07 -8.58
CA ILE A 240 -24.09 -13.47 -8.48
C ILE A 240 -23.53 -13.72 -9.89
N GLY A 241 -24.22 -14.50 -10.71
CA GLY A 241 -23.83 -14.81 -12.09
C GLY A 241 -23.72 -13.56 -12.97
N LYS A 242 -24.64 -12.61 -12.85
CA LYS A 242 -24.59 -11.32 -13.56
C LYS A 242 -23.37 -10.50 -13.15
N GLU A 243 -23.05 -10.43 -11.86
CA GLU A 243 -21.87 -9.68 -11.39
C GLU A 243 -20.56 -10.32 -11.81
N VAL A 244 -20.48 -11.66 -11.84
CA VAL A 244 -19.33 -12.37 -12.41
C VAL A 244 -19.23 -12.12 -13.92
N LEU A 245 -20.34 -12.16 -14.66
CA LEU A 245 -20.35 -11.87 -16.09
C LEU A 245 -19.91 -10.44 -16.40
N LYS A 246 -20.41 -9.44 -15.66
CA LYS A 246 -19.98 -8.04 -15.77
C LYS A 246 -18.48 -7.90 -15.51
N CYS A 247 -17.95 -8.63 -14.53
CA CYS A 247 -16.52 -8.65 -14.25
C CYS A 247 -15.73 -9.21 -15.44
N ILE A 248 -16.11 -10.38 -15.96
CA ILE A 248 -15.47 -11.00 -17.13
C ILE A 248 -15.45 -10.03 -18.32
N GLN A 249 -16.59 -9.39 -18.61
CA GLN A 249 -16.73 -8.42 -19.69
C GLN A 249 -15.90 -7.15 -19.45
N GLY A 250 -15.92 -6.59 -18.24
CA GLY A 250 -15.18 -5.37 -17.89
C GLY A 250 -13.66 -5.54 -17.86
N TRP A 251 -13.17 -6.78 -17.74
CA TRP A 251 -11.76 -7.13 -17.91
C TRP A 251 -11.42 -7.63 -19.31
N GLY A 252 -12.42 -7.71 -20.21
CA GLY A 252 -12.26 -8.17 -21.58
C GLY A 252 -11.86 -9.64 -21.73
N ILE A 253 -12.02 -10.45 -20.69
CA ILE A 253 -11.61 -11.86 -20.66
C ILE A 253 -12.46 -12.65 -21.67
N LYS A 254 -11.79 -13.28 -22.63
CA LYS A 254 -12.45 -14.03 -23.71
C LYS A 254 -12.55 -15.53 -23.44
N ASN A 255 -11.58 -16.09 -22.74
CA ASN A 255 -11.46 -17.53 -22.53
C ASN A 255 -11.43 -17.85 -21.02
N VAL A 256 -12.59 -18.22 -20.49
CA VAL A 256 -12.73 -18.70 -19.11
C VAL A 256 -12.91 -20.22 -19.14
N MET A 257 -11.94 -20.94 -18.60
CA MET A 257 -11.93 -22.41 -18.63
C MET A 257 -12.77 -23.01 -17.50
N THR A 258 -12.54 -22.55 -16.27
CA THR A 258 -13.24 -23.04 -15.09
C THR A 258 -13.57 -21.92 -14.12
N CYS A 259 -14.65 -22.08 -13.37
CA CYS A 259 -15.03 -21.25 -12.25
C CYS A 259 -15.16 -22.14 -11.00
N THR A 260 -14.37 -21.83 -9.98
CA THR A 260 -14.38 -22.50 -8.69
C THR A 260 -15.21 -21.71 -7.69
N VAL A 261 -16.22 -22.33 -7.11
CA VAL A 261 -17.17 -21.71 -6.20
C VAL A 261 -17.37 -22.57 -4.95
N ASP A 262 -17.84 -22.01 -3.85
CA ASP A 262 -18.22 -22.82 -2.69
C ASP A 262 -19.51 -23.62 -2.95
N ASN A 263 -19.85 -24.57 -2.08
CA ASN A 263 -20.98 -25.47 -2.32
C ASN A 263 -22.34 -24.87 -1.93
N ALA A 264 -22.46 -23.54 -1.81
CA ALA A 264 -23.76 -22.92 -1.62
C ALA A 264 -24.66 -23.16 -2.84
N SER A 265 -25.93 -23.50 -2.60
CA SER A 265 -26.90 -23.82 -3.66
C SER A 265 -27.18 -22.64 -4.61
N SER A 266 -26.97 -21.40 -4.15
CA SER A 266 -27.03 -20.21 -5.00
C SER A 266 -25.99 -20.25 -6.12
N ASN A 267 -24.81 -20.83 -5.88
CA ASN A 267 -23.76 -20.87 -6.89
C ASN A 267 -24.07 -21.84 -8.03
N ASP A 268 -24.85 -22.89 -7.80
CA ASP A 268 -25.26 -23.79 -8.88
C ASP A 268 -26.04 -23.01 -9.96
N LYS A 269 -26.96 -22.14 -9.54
CA LYS A 269 -27.70 -21.23 -10.44
C LYS A 269 -26.82 -20.15 -11.06
N ALA A 270 -25.84 -19.63 -10.31
CA ALA A 270 -24.88 -18.66 -10.84
C ALA A 270 -24.03 -19.24 -11.98
N ILE A 271 -23.56 -20.47 -11.78
CA ILE A 271 -22.78 -21.22 -12.75
C ILE A 271 -23.62 -21.58 -13.98
N GLU A 272 -24.86 -22.04 -13.79
CA GLU A 272 -25.78 -22.30 -14.90
C GLU A 272 -26.03 -21.04 -15.74
N PHE A 273 -26.26 -19.90 -15.07
CA PHE A 273 -26.38 -18.60 -15.74
C PHE A 273 -25.13 -18.26 -16.58
N LEU A 274 -23.93 -18.45 -16.02
CA LEU A 274 -22.67 -18.18 -16.73
C LEU A 274 -22.48 -19.12 -17.91
N LYS A 275 -22.79 -20.41 -17.77
CA LYS A 275 -22.71 -21.40 -18.86
C LYS A 275 -23.55 -21.01 -20.06
N ASN A 276 -24.74 -20.48 -19.81
CA ASN A 276 -25.67 -20.04 -20.85
C ASN A 276 -25.28 -18.72 -21.53
N LYS A 277 -24.39 -17.92 -20.91
CA LYS A 277 -24.02 -16.59 -21.39
C LYS A 277 -22.61 -16.49 -21.96
N LEU A 278 -21.69 -17.34 -21.52
CA LEU A 278 -20.32 -17.34 -21.99
C LEU A 278 -20.20 -18.14 -23.30
N PRO A 279 -19.62 -17.56 -24.36
CA PRO A 279 -19.33 -18.29 -25.59
C PRO A 279 -18.13 -19.23 -25.38
N ASN A 280 -18.00 -20.23 -26.25
CA ASN A 280 -16.78 -21.04 -26.41
C ASN A 280 -16.28 -21.76 -25.14
N LEU A 281 -17.19 -22.23 -24.29
CA LEU A 281 -16.80 -23.02 -23.14
C LEU A 281 -16.19 -24.35 -23.57
N TYR A 282 -15.04 -24.68 -23.00
CA TYR A 282 -14.36 -25.95 -23.25
C TYR A 282 -15.27 -27.14 -22.94
N ASN A 283 -15.34 -28.07 -23.89
CA ASN A 283 -16.15 -29.29 -23.78
C ASN A 283 -17.61 -28.98 -23.37
N GLU A 284 -18.21 -27.96 -24.00
CA GLU A 284 -19.59 -27.50 -23.75
C GLU A 284 -19.83 -27.11 -22.28
N GLY A 285 -18.77 -26.68 -21.57
CA GLY A 285 -18.84 -26.30 -20.17
C GLY A 285 -18.95 -27.47 -19.20
N LYS A 286 -18.72 -28.71 -19.62
CA LYS A 286 -18.73 -29.91 -18.76
C LYS A 286 -17.81 -29.76 -17.54
N HIS A 287 -16.65 -29.12 -17.73
CA HIS A 287 -15.63 -28.91 -16.69
C HIS A 287 -15.65 -27.51 -16.08
N PHE A 288 -16.62 -26.67 -16.45
CA PHE A 288 -16.63 -25.27 -16.04
C PHE A 288 -16.87 -25.10 -14.53
N HIS A 289 -17.69 -25.97 -13.92
CA HIS A 289 -17.99 -25.89 -12.50
C HIS A 289 -17.00 -26.72 -11.68
N ILE A 290 -16.17 -26.05 -10.88
CA ILE A 290 -15.32 -26.71 -9.88
C ILE A 290 -15.85 -26.35 -8.49
N ARG A 291 -16.07 -27.37 -7.66
CA ARG A 291 -16.49 -27.17 -6.26
C ARG A 291 -15.27 -26.93 -5.38
N CYS A 292 -15.41 -26.04 -4.40
CA CYS A 292 -14.34 -25.73 -3.46
C CYS A 292 -13.97 -26.97 -2.61
N MET A 293 -12.76 -27.50 -2.80
CA MET A 293 -12.28 -28.66 -2.06
C MET A 293 -12.24 -28.43 -0.55
N ALA A 294 -11.80 -27.24 -0.11
CA ALA A 294 -11.78 -26.89 1.32
C ALA A 294 -13.19 -26.92 1.93
N HIS A 295 -14.21 -26.52 1.16
CA HIS A 295 -15.59 -26.61 1.59
C HIS A 295 -16.07 -28.07 1.64
N ILE A 296 -15.72 -28.90 0.66
CA ILE A 296 -16.05 -30.34 0.67
C ILE A 296 -15.45 -31.02 1.90
N ILE A 297 -14.17 -30.78 2.19
CA ILE A 297 -13.51 -31.32 3.39
C ILE A 297 -14.24 -30.85 4.66
N ASN A 298 -14.65 -29.59 4.72
CA ASN A 298 -15.44 -29.08 5.85
C ASN A 298 -16.78 -29.79 6.01
N LEU A 299 -17.47 -30.14 4.92
CA LEU A 299 -18.70 -30.92 4.98
C LEU A 299 -18.45 -32.34 5.46
N ILE A 300 -17.39 -33.01 4.97
CA ILE A 300 -17.01 -34.37 5.41
C ILE A 300 -16.71 -34.39 6.90
N VAL A 301 -15.91 -33.45 7.40
CA VAL A 301 -15.56 -33.36 8.83
C VAL A 301 -16.80 -33.12 9.67
N ARG A 302 -17.67 -32.17 9.29
CA ARG A 302 -18.92 -31.90 10.01
C ARG A 302 -19.84 -33.12 10.06
N ASP A 303 -20.01 -33.81 8.94
CA ASP A 303 -20.84 -35.02 8.88
C ASP A 303 -20.30 -36.14 9.78
N GLY A 304 -18.97 -36.32 9.80
CA GLY A 304 -18.30 -37.24 10.72
C GLY A 304 -18.49 -36.85 12.21
N MET A 305 -18.38 -35.56 12.54
CA MET A 305 -18.52 -35.06 13.91
C MET A 305 -19.95 -35.12 14.45
N ASN A 306 -20.96 -35.03 13.58
CA ASN A 306 -22.37 -35.16 13.98
C ASN A 306 -22.71 -36.51 14.66
N LYS A 307 -21.82 -37.52 14.58
CA LYS A 307 -22.01 -38.82 15.23
C LYS A 307 -21.64 -38.83 16.72
N ASN A 308 -20.91 -37.83 17.24
CA ASN A 308 -20.43 -37.75 18.63
C ASN A 308 -20.85 -36.44 19.33
N ASP A 309 -22.13 -36.09 19.20
CA ASP A 309 -22.62 -34.71 19.27
C ASP A 309 -22.74 -34.11 20.70
N GLU A 310 -23.06 -34.89 21.72
CA GLU A 310 -23.46 -34.34 23.03
C GLU A 310 -22.32 -33.67 23.81
N SER A 311 -21.20 -34.35 24.05
CA SER A 311 -20.06 -33.77 24.79
C SER A 311 -19.45 -32.58 24.05
N VAL A 312 -19.39 -32.65 22.71
CA VAL A 312 -18.88 -31.56 21.87
C VAL A 312 -19.81 -30.34 21.96
N LYS A 313 -21.13 -30.53 21.89
CA LYS A 313 -22.12 -29.47 22.08
C LYS A 313 -22.02 -28.83 23.45
N CYS A 314 -21.92 -29.64 24.51
CA CYS A 314 -21.79 -29.12 25.87
C CYS A 314 -20.55 -28.22 26.02
N LEU A 315 -19.41 -28.66 25.50
CA LEU A 315 -18.19 -27.86 25.49
C LEU A 315 -18.35 -26.56 24.67
N GLN A 316 -18.95 -26.64 23.49
CA GLN A 316 -19.22 -25.46 22.66
C GLN A 316 -20.11 -24.44 23.39
N ASP A 317 -21.14 -24.91 24.10
CA ASP A 317 -22.06 -24.09 24.86
C ASP A 317 -21.39 -23.45 26.07
N ALA A 318 -20.57 -24.20 26.81
CA ALA A 318 -19.77 -23.70 27.92
C ALA A 318 -18.80 -22.60 27.45
N VAL A 319 -18.07 -22.83 26.36
CA VAL A 319 -17.15 -21.84 25.81
C VAL A 319 -17.89 -20.60 25.31
N ARG A 320 -19.02 -20.77 24.64
CA ARG A 320 -19.87 -19.64 24.21
C ARG A 320 -20.40 -18.85 25.41
N TYR A 321 -20.79 -19.53 26.48
CA TYR A 321 -21.29 -18.93 27.72
C TYR A 321 -20.20 -18.08 28.41
N ILE A 322 -18.98 -18.61 28.55
CA ILE A 322 -17.86 -17.91 29.17
C ILE A 322 -17.47 -16.68 28.34
N ARG A 323 -17.29 -16.87 27.02
CA ARG A 323 -16.80 -15.80 26.13
C ARG A 323 -17.79 -14.65 25.91
N LYS A 324 -19.07 -14.84 26.25
CA LYS A 324 -20.11 -13.81 26.11
C LYS A 324 -19.97 -12.65 27.11
N SER A 325 -19.26 -12.84 28.23
CA SER A 325 -19.10 -11.81 29.27
C SER A 325 -17.65 -11.61 29.67
N THR A 326 -17.22 -10.35 29.76
CA THR A 326 -15.89 -9.97 30.25
C THR A 326 -15.67 -10.41 31.69
N GLN A 327 -16.71 -10.40 32.53
CA GLN A 327 -16.67 -10.87 33.92
C GLN A 327 -16.44 -12.39 33.99
N ARG A 328 -17.14 -13.16 33.14
CA ARG A 328 -16.97 -14.62 33.07
C ARG A 328 -15.59 -15.00 32.55
N ILE A 329 -15.08 -14.29 31.55
CA ILE A 329 -13.69 -14.44 31.07
C ILE A 329 -12.69 -14.16 32.20
N ALA A 330 -12.92 -13.11 33.00
CA ALA A 330 -12.04 -12.76 34.12
C ALA A 330 -12.05 -13.84 35.22
N LEU A 331 -13.22 -14.38 35.56
CA LEU A 331 -13.36 -15.50 36.49
C LEU A 331 -12.66 -16.75 35.97
N PHE A 332 -12.88 -17.13 34.71
CA PHE A 332 -12.21 -18.28 34.11
C PHE A 332 -10.68 -18.14 34.11
N LYS A 333 -10.15 -16.94 33.84
CA LYS A 333 -8.71 -16.64 33.96
C LYS A 333 -8.21 -16.75 35.40
N LYS A 334 -9.04 -16.45 36.41
CA LYS A 334 -8.70 -16.66 37.83
C LYS A 334 -8.61 -18.17 38.13
N CYS A 335 -9.57 -18.96 37.66
CA CYS A 335 -9.56 -20.42 37.78
C CYS A 335 -8.30 -21.02 37.11
N MET A 336 -7.95 -20.61 35.90
CA MET A 336 -6.71 -21.03 35.22
C MET A 336 -5.46 -20.80 36.08
N LYS A 337 -5.37 -19.64 36.76
CA LYS A 337 -4.26 -19.34 37.67
C LYS A 337 -4.27 -20.21 38.93
N ALA A 338 -5.45 -20.48 39.48
CA ALA A 338 -5.61 -21.33 40.67
C ALA A 338 -5.13 -22.77 40.42
N VAL A 339 -5.40 -23.31 39.23
CA VAL A 339 -4.97 -24.67 38.84
C VAL A 339 -3.55 -24.72 38.24
N GLY A 340 -2.82 -23.60 38.23
CA GLY A 340 -1.44 -23.52 37.74
C GLY A 340 -1.28 -23.67 36.23
N VAL A 341 -2.34 -23.40 35.44
CA VAL A 341 -2.28 -23.49 33.97
C VAL A 341 -1.80 -22.16 33.38
N GLU A 342 -0.52 -22.09 33.04
CA GLU A 342 0.07 -21.00 32.27
C GLU A 342 0.00 -21.31 30.77
N SER A 343 -1.18 -21.18 30.17
CA SER A 343 -1.35 -21.33 28.72
C SER A 343 -1.39 -19.97 28.02
N THR A 344 -0.61 -19.83 26.93
CA THR A 344 -0.74 -18.71 25.98
C THR A 344 -1.98 -18.84 25.09
N LYS A 345 -2.57 -20.05 25.03
CA LYS A 345 -3.79 -20.34 24.28
C LYS A 345 -5.00 -20.20 25.19
N PHE A 346 -6.00 -19.46 24.73
CA PHE A 346 -7.25 -19.21 25.45
C PHE A 346 -8.43 -19.76 24.65
N LEU A 347 -9.59 -19.88 25.30
CA LEU A 347 -10.84 -20.36 24.70
C LEU A 347 -11.08 -19.73 23.31
N CYS A 348 -11.25 -20.56 22.28
CA CYS A 348 -11.63 -20.12 20.94
C CYS A 348 -13.10 -20.44 20.67
N ASN A 349 -13.78 -19.64 19.83
CA ASN A 349 -15.11 -20.02 19.36
C ASN A 349 -14.98 -21.09 18.29
N ASP A 350 -15.86 -22.10 18.34
CA ASP A 350 -16.07 -22.96 17.20
C ASP A 350 -16.62 -22.12 16.02
N CYS A 351 -16.07 -22.35 14.83
CA CYS A 351 -16.41 -21.63 13.61
C CYS A 351 -16.90 -22.66 12.60
N PRO A 352 -18.22 -22.82 12.41
CA PRO A 352 -18.73 -23.90 11.59
C PRO A 352 -18.08 -23.91 10.21
N THR A 353 -17.81 -22.76 9.60
CA THR A 353 -17.25 -22.64 8.24
C THR A 353 -15.76 -23.02 8.14
N ARG A 354 -15.11 -23.43 9.24
CA ARG A 354 -13.73 -23.90 9.28
C ARG A 354 -13.63 -25.29 9.92
N TRP A 355 -13.29 -26.27 9.11
CA TRP A 355 -13.15 -27.68 9.47
C TRP A 355 -12.25 -27.97 10.68
N ASN A 356 -11.24 -27.14 10.93
CA ASN A 356 -10.31 -27.32 12.05
C ASN A 356 -10.79 -26.69 13.37
N SER A 357 -11.86 -25.88 13.39
CA SER A 357 -12.22 -25.11 14.59
C SER A 357 -12.64 -25.99 15.76
N THR A 358 -13.37 -27.08 15.48
CA THR A 358 -13.81 -28.01 16.52
C THR A 358 -12.62 -28.78 17.09
N TYR A 359 -11.67 -29.17 16.24
CA TYR A 359 -10.41 -29.78 16.69
C TYR A 359 -9.60 -28.82 17.57
N ASP A 360 -9.46 -27.55 17.16
CA ASP A 360 -8.74 -26.54 17.95
C ASP A 360 -9.45 -26.29 19.29
N LEU A 361 -10.78 -26.25 19.31
CA LEU A 361 -11.59 -26.14 20.52
C LEU A 361 -11.36 -27.33 21.46
N LEU A 362 -11.43 -28.56 20.95
CA LEU A 362 -11.23 -29.78 21.73
C LEU A 362 -9.81 -29.84 22.29
N LYS A 363 -8.81 -29.49 21.48
CA LYS A 363 -7.41 -29.44 21.92
C LYS A 363 -7.21 -28.44 23.06
N ILE A 364 -7.80 -27.24 22.95
CA ILE A 364 -7.77 -26.25 24.03
C ILE A 364 -8.53 -26.74 25.26
N ALA A 365 -9.66 -27.44 25.07
CA ALA A 365 -10.45 -27.95 26.18
C ALA A 365 -9.70 -29.00 27.00
N VAL A 366 -8.96 -29.90 26.34
CA VAL A 366 -8.08 -30.86 27.01
C VAL A 366 -6.97 -30.13 27.78
N ASP A 367 -6.31 -29.14 27.16
CA ASP A 367 -5.27 -28.35 27.84
C ASP A 367 -5.81 -27.56 29.06
N LEU A 368 -7.11 -27.22 29.05
CA LEU A 368 -7.77 -26.40 30.07
C LEU A 368 -8.74 -27.18 30.96
N GLU A 369 -8.73 -28.51 30.91
CA GLU A 369 -9.70 -29.39 31.58
C GLU A 369 -9.86 -29.04 33.07
N LYS A 370 -8.74 -28.95 33.80
CA LYS A 370 -8.73 -28.60 35.23
C LYS A 370 -9.33 -27.21 35.50
N ALA A 371 -9.13 -26.26 34.59
CA ALA A 371 -9.68 -24.91 34.74
C ALA A 371 -11.19 -24.88 34.51
N PHE A 372 -11.72 -25.75 33.64
CA PHE A 372 -13.17 -25.93 33.47
C PHE A 372 -13.81 -26.51 34.74
N TYR A 373 -13.20 -27.54 35.34
CA TYR A 373 -13.68 -28.09 36.61
C TYR A 373 -13.69 -27.07 37.75
N GLU A 374 -12.60 -26.32 37.91
CA GLU A 374 -12.52 -25.26 38.93
C GLU A 374 -13.57 -24.16 38.68
N TYR A 375 -13.80 -23.82 37.41
CA TYR A 375 -14.81 -22.84 37.04
C TYR A 375 -16.24 -23.33 37.32
N GLU A 376 -16.53 -24.61 37.13
CA GLU A 376 -17.84 -25.20 37.47
C GLU A 376 -18.12 -25.12 38.99
N MET A 377 -17.12 -25.44 39.82
CA MET A 377 -17.21 -25.35 41.28
C MET A 377 -17.46 -23.92 41.77
N GLU A 378 -16.79 -22.93 41.18
CA GLU A 378 -16.96 -21.51 41.50
C GLU A 378 -18.31 -20.94 41.01
N VAL A 379 -18.94 -21.57 40.01
CA VAL A 379 -20.14 -21.06 39.31
C VAL A 379 -21.42 -21.84 39.68
N HIS A 380 -21.40 -22.63 40.76
CA HIS A 380 -22.41 -23.62 41.22
C HIS A 380 -23.94 -23.25 41.27
N CYS A 381 -24.41 -22.20 40.61
CA CYS A 381 -25.82 -21.84 40.40
C CYS A 381 -26.31 -21.92 38.94
N LEU A 382 -25.56 -22.46 37.98
CA LEU A 382 -26.02 -22.59 36.58
C LEU A 382 -25.84 -24.01 36.05
N ALA A 383 -26.95 -24.64 35.69
CA ALA A 383 -27.07 -26.01 35.20
C ALA A 383 -26.35 -26.27 33.86
N ILE A 384 -25.01 -26.22 33.85
CA ILE A 384 -24.16 -26.63 32.72
C ILE A 384 -23.16 -27.64 33.28
N VAL A 385 -23.53 -28.92 33.24
CA VAL A 385 -22.63 -30.03 33.57
C VAL A 385 -21.77 -30.33 32.33
N ILE A 386 -20.46 -30.12 32.43
CA ILE A 386 -19.52 -30.46 31.35
C ILE A 386 -19.03 -31.89 31.58
N ASP A 387 -19.69 -32.86 30.96
CA ASP A 387 -19.25 -34.25 30.99
C ASP A 387 -18.18 -34.52 29.92
N PHE A 388 -16.95 -34.75 30.36
CA PHE A 388 -15.81 -35.09 29.51
C PHE A 388 -15.74 -36.58 29.13
N GLY A 389 -16.75 -37.39 29.50
CA GLY A 389 -16.93 -38.74 28.98
C GLY A 389 -15.96 -39.76 29.58
N ASN A 390 -15.77 -39.75 30.90
CA ASN A 390 -15.10 -40.86 31.57
C ASN A 390 -16.10 -42.02 31.77
N THR A 391 -16.20 -42.87 30.76
CA THR A 391 -16.67 -44.27 30.89
C THR A 391 -15.69 -45.22 30.26
#